data_AF-A0A850QL46-F1
#
_entry.id   AF-A0A850QL46-F1
#
_cell.length_a   1.000
_cell.length_b   1.000
_cell.length_c   1.000
_cell.angle_alpha   90.00
_cell.angle_beta   90.00
_cell.angle_gamma   90.00
#
_symmetry.space_group_name_H-M   'P 1'
#
loop_
_entity.id
_entity.type
_entity.pdbx_description
1 polymer ?
#
loop_
_entity_poly.entity_id
_entity_poly.type
_entity_poly.pdbx_seq_one_letter_code
_entity_poly.pdbx_strand_id
1 'polypeptide(L)'
;MSHRASYFDLDTDNRTLALKASCAIPILNRQPIFSQNEYWVDGGLCAPIPVQEAYERGYRHIVVVRTVPLDVQYDHCWMTSVQQALGKSRAAGVIEMLLEHEDNYRKTQQFLSNPPDDVTIYEIHPQKPLVSKLIGSDISMLNTDYHLGYQTGVYFLNTMGKHMHHQFDQPAANDQLNCIPMANVRL
;
A
#
# COMPACT_ATOMS: atom_id res chain seq x y z
N MET A 1 18.60 12.20 5.12
CA MET A 1 17.76 13.22 4.42
C MET A 1 16.35 12.66 4.53
N SER A 2 15.37 13.34 5.12
CA SER A 2 14.06 12.67 5.33
C SER A 2 13.31 12.56 4.00
N HIS A 3 13.01 11.34 3.57
CA HIS A 3 12.09 11.11 2.45
C HIS A 3 10.66 11.39 2.93
N ARG A 4 9.84 12.01 2.09
CA ARG A 4 8.45 12.38 2.41
C ARG A 4 7.53 11.81 1.34
N ALA A 5 6.42 11.22 1.75
CA ALA A 5 5.35 10.85 0.83
C ALA A 5 4.75 12.12 0.19
N SER A 6 4.45 12.04 -1.10
CA SER A 6 3.70 13.06 -1.83
C SER A 6 2.73 12.35 -2.76
N TYR A 7 1.52 12.91 -2.87
CA TYR A 7 0.41 12.29 -3.59
C TYR A 7 0.03 13.17 -4.78
N PHE A 8 0.10 12.60 -5.97
CA PHE A 8 -0.30 13.28 -7.20
C PHE A 8 -1.81 13.19 -7.42
N ASP A 9 -2.39 14.25 -7.95
CA ASP A 9 -3.71 14.24 -8.55
C ASP A 9 -3.54 14.02 -10.06
N LEU A 10 -4.06 12.91 -10.58
CA LEU A 10 -3.87 12.55 -11.98
C LEU A 10 -4.71 13.39 -12.97
N ASP A 11 -5.68 14.16 -12.49
CA ASP A 11 -6.47 15.06 -13.32
C ASP A 11 -5.80 16.43 -13.47
N THR A 12 -5.13 16.91 -12.41
CA THR A 12 -4.49 18.24 -12.41
C THR A 12 -2.98 18.19 -12.65
N ASP A 13 -2.30 17.13 -12.21
CA ASP A 13 -0.85 17.02 -12.32
C ASP A 13 -0.41 16.44 -13.67
N ASN A 14 0.88 16.57 -13.95
CA ASN A 14 1.47 15.91 -15.11
C ASN A 14 1.46 14.38 -14.91
N ARG A 15 0.46 13.72 -15.50
CA ARG A 15 0.27 12.25 -15.45
C ARG A 15 1.51 11.45 -15.81
N THR A 16 2.26 11.88 -16.83
CA THR A 16 3.47 11.17 -17.25
C THR A 16 4.56 11.25 -16.19
N LEU A 17 4.72 12.42 -15.56
CA LEU A 17 5.64 12.58 -14.43
C LEU A 17 5.17 11.78 -13.22
N ALA A 18 3.90 11.92 -12.83
CA ALA A 18 3.31 11.24 -11.68
C ALA A 18 3.49 9.72 -11.78
N LEU A 19 3.16 9.13 -12.92
CA LEU A 19 3.34 7.70 -13.16
C LEU A 19 4.82 7.30 -13.09
N LYS A 20 5.73 8.04 -13.75
CA LYS A 20 7.18 7.73 -13.72
C LYS A 20 7.79 7.87 -12.33
N ALA A 21 7.37 8.89 -11.57
CA ALA A 21 7.85 9.16 -10.22
C ALA A 21 7.35 8.07 -9.26
N SER A 22 6.06 7.72 -9.32
CA SER A 22 5.44 6.74 -8.43
C SER A 22 6.07 5.35 -8.53
N CYS A 23 6.65 4.97 -9.67
CA CYS A 23 7.28 3.66 -9.89
C CYS A 23 8.82 3.72 -10.00
N ALA A 24 9.46 4.79 -9.49
CA ALA A 24 10.90 5.01 -9.62
C ALA A 24 11.74 4.24 -8.58
N ILE A 25 11.88 2.92 -8.75
CA ILE A 25 12.60 2.07 -7.80
C ILE A 25 14.12 2.36 -7.89
N PRO A 26 14.79 2.79 -6.80
CA PRO A 26 16.18 3.29 -6.84
C PRO A 26 17.24 2.34 -7.43
N ILE A 27 17.01 1.02 -7.37
CA ILE A 27 17.92 0.00 -7.91
C ILE A 27 17.60 -0.35 -9.37
N LEU A 28 16.35 -0.20 -9.81
CA LEU A 28 15.90 -0.60 -11.15
C LEU A 28 15.88 0.56 -12.14
N ASN A 29 15.63 1.76 -11.63
CA ASN A 29 15.64 2.97 -12.43
C ASN A 29 17.09 3.41 -12.66
N ARG A 30 17.50 3.43 -13.93
CA ARG A 30 18.85 3.85 -14.33
C ARG A 30 19.16 5.31 -13.97
N GLN A 31 18.15 6.16 -13.95
CA GLN A 31 18.29 7.58 -13.62
C GLN A 31 17.23 7.99 -12.59
N PRO A 32 17.61 8.77 -11.55
CA PRO A 32 16.65 9.33 -10.62
C PRO A 32 15.74 10.32 -11.36
N ILE A 33 14.46 10.36 -11.00
CA ILE A 33 13.50 11.29 -11.59
C ILE A 33 13.66 12.63 -10.85
N PHE A 34 14.13 13.67 -11.55
CA PHE A 34 14.29 15.01 -10.99
C PHE A 34 13.27 15.96 -11.62
N SER A 35 12.44 16.59 -10.79
CA SER A 35 11.42 17.56 -11.22
C SER A 35 11.06 18.48 -10.07
N GLN A 36 10.70 19.73 -10.36
CA GLN A 36 10.32 20.74 -9.36
C GLN A 36 11.37 20.91 -8.23
N ASN A 37 12.64 20.79 -8.59
CA ASN A 37 13.77 20.89 -7.65
C ASN A 37 13.84 19.77 -6.58
N GLU A 38 13.16 18.65 -6.83
CA GLU A 38 13.11 17.48 -5.96
C GLU A 38 13.46 16.20 -6.72
N TYR A 39 14.00 15.22 -5.98
CA TYR A 39 14.24 13.87 -6.48
C TYR A 39 13.09 12.96 -6.06
N TRP A 40 12.56 12.23 -7.02
CA TRP A 40 11.44 11.32 -6.83
C TRP A 40 11.93 9.86 -6.81
N VAL A 41 11.35 9.11 -5.87
CA VAL A 41 11.54 7.67 -5.70
C VAL A 41 10.18 7.00 -5.63
N ASP A 42 10.18 5.68 -5.82
CA ASP A 42 8.98 4.85 -5.76
C ASP A 42 8.14 5.10 -4.51
N GLY A 43 6.82 5.28 -4.71
CA GLY A 43 5.89 5.57 -3.62
C GLY A 43 5.78 4.44 -2.60
N GLY A 44 6.09 3.21 -3.02
CA GLY A 44 6.15 2.04 -2.17
C GLY A 44 7.14 2.17 -1.02
N LEU A 45 8.17 3.01 -1.14
CA LEU A 45 9.12 3.26 -0.04
C LEU A 45 8.51 4.08 1.09
N CYS A 46 7.79 5.16 0.77
CA CYS A 46 7.28 6.10 1.78
C CYS A 46 5.84 5.80 2.22
N ALA A 47 5.00 5.31 1.30
CA ALA A 47 3.59 5.00 1.54
C ALA A 47 3.20 3.68 0.84
N PRO A 48 3.66 2.52 1.34
CA PRO A 48 3.44 1.21 0.69
C PRO A 48 1.96 0.89 0.43
N ILE A 49 1.10 1.24 1.38
CA ILE A 49 -0.36 1.19 1.25
C ILE A 49 -0.88 2.54 1.77
N PRO A 50 -1.31 3.48 0.89
CA PRO A 50 -1.69 4.84 1.29
C PRO A 50 -3.11 4.90 1.89
N VAL A 51 -3.43 3.98 2.81
CA VAL A 51 -4.76 3.87 3.44
C VAL A 51 -5.07 5.05 4.35
N GLN A 52 -4.05 5.59 5.04
CA GLN A 52 -4.18 6.77 5.88
C GLN A 52 -4.50 8.01 5.03
N GLU A 53 -3.82 8.20 3.90
CA GLU A 53 -4.12 9.27 2.96
C GLU A 53 -5.56 9.20 2.44
N ALA A 54 -6.05 8.01 2.09
CA ALA A 54 -7.44 7.83 1.69
C ALA A 54 -8.41 8.22 2.84
N TYR A 55 -8.10 7.81 4.07
CA TYR A 55 -8.89 8.23 5.23
C TYR A 55 -8.87 9.75 5.45
N GLU A 56 -7.71 10.39 5.33
CA GLU A 56 -7.53 11.85 5.48
C GLU A 56 -8.25 12.64 4.38
N ARG A 57 -8.39 12.06 3.18
CA ARG A 57 -9.25 12.60 2.10
C ARG A 57 -10.75 12.45 2.35
N GLY A 58 -11.15 11.81 3.46
CA GLY A 58 -12.55 11.68 3.88
C GLY A 58 -13.22 10.37 3.47
N TYR A 59 -12.51 9.40 2.89
CA TYR A 59 -13.09 8.10 2.58
C TYR A 59 -13.32 7.29 3.87
N ARG A 60 -14.54 6.78 4.05
CA ARG A 60 -14.94 5.99 5.23
C ARG A 60 -15.19 4.51 4.94
N HIS A 61 -15.25 4.13 3.67
CA HIS A 61 -15.25 2.74 3.23
C HIS A 61 -14.08 2.54 2.27
N ILE A 62 -13.07 1.81 2.71
CA ILE A 62 -11.81 1.67 1.96
C ILE A 62 -11.57 0.19 1.69
N VAL A 63 -11.41 -0.17 0.41
CA VAL A 63 -10.99 -1.52 0.01
C VAL A 63 -9.50 -1.47 -0.32
N VAL A 64 -8.70 -2.17 0.48
CA VAL A 64 -7.25 -2.28 0.35
C VAL A 64 -6.94 -3.57 -0.38
N VAL A 65 -6.27 -3.47 -1.53
CA VAL A 65 -5.80 -4.64 -2.30
C VAL A 65 -4.29 -4.77 -2.11
N ARG A 66 -3.85 -5.93 -1.61
CA ARG A 66 -2.45 -6.22 -1.29
C ARG A 66 -1.90 -7.33 -2.16
N THR A 67 -0.59 -7.29 -2.41
CA THR A 67 0.17 -8.36 -3.07
C THR A 67 1.00 -9.20 -2.10
N VAL A 68 0.91 -8.90 -0.80
CA VAL A 68 1.65 -9.57 0.28
C VAL A 68 0.67 -10.10 1.33
N PRO A 69 0.86 -11.32 1.87
CA PRO A 69 0.05 -11.83 2.97
C PRO A 69 0.18 -10.99 4.25
N LEU A 70 -0.80 -11.08 5.14
CA LEU A 70 -0.83 -10.29 6.38
C LEU A 70 0.28 -10.63 7.37
N ASP A 71 0.68 -11.90 7.42
CA ASP A 71 1.61 -12.42 8.45
C ASP A 71 3.09 -12.25 8.08
N VAL A 72 3.39 -11.61 6.94
CA VAL A 72 4.78 -11.37 6.54
C VAL A 72 5.36 -10.23 7.37
N GLN A 73 6.21 -10.58 8.33
CA GLN A 73 7.06 -9.63 9.03
C GLN A 73 8.46 -9.64 8.40
N TYR A 74 8.90 -8.49 7.95
CA TYR A 74 10.28 -8.26 7.53
C TYR A 74 11.04 -7.80 8.77
N ASP A 75 11.84 -8.69 9.34
CA ASP A 75 12.66 -8.38 10.52
C ASP A 75 14.11 -8.22 10.08
N HIS A 76 14.56 -6.97 9.98
CA HIS A 76 15.87 -6.60 9.44
C HIS A 76 16.76 -5.93 10.50
N CYS A 77 16.71 -6.46 11.72
CA CYS A 77 17.54 -6.03 12.86
C CYS A 77 19.06 -5.97 12.54
N TRP A 78 19.53 -6.69 11.51
CA TRP A 78 20.94 -6.63 11.06
C TRP A 78 21.28 -5.41 10.20
N MET A 79 20.30 -4.76 9.57
CA MET A 79 20.52 -3.67 8.60
C MET A 79 20.93 -2.35 9.28
N THR A 80 20.47 -2.09 10.51
CA THR A 80 20.86 -0.90 11.30
C THR A 80 22.35 -0.92 11.63
N SER A 81 22.90 -2.11 11.95
CA SER A 81 24.32 -2.29 12.23
C SER A 81 25.19 -2.13 10.97
N VAL A 82 24.68 -2.53 9.81
CA VAL A 82 25.38 -2.42 8.52
C VAL A 82 25.42 -0.98 7.99
N GLN A 83 24.40 -0.15 8.27
CA GLN A 83 24.44 1.28 7.93
C GLN A 83 25.63 2.00 8.55
N GLN A 84 25.94 1.71 9.82
CA GLN A 84 27.04 2.38 10.53
C GLN A 84 28.42 2.04 9.94
N ALA A 85 28.56 0.86 9.32
CA ALA A 85 29.79 0.43 8.68
C ALA A 85 29.99 0.99 7.25
N LEU A 86 28.91 1.37 6.55
CA LEU A 86 28.93 1.69 5.11
C LEU A 86 29.18 3.17 4.75
N GLY A 87 29.32 4.06 5.74
CA GLY A 87 29.64 5.48 5.53
C GLY A 87 28.67 6.22 4.59
N LYS A 88 29.12 7.27 3.89
CA LYS A 88 28.30 8.08 2.94
C LYS A 88 28.23 7.47 1.53
N SER A 89 28.07 6.16 1.42
CA SER A 89 27.99 5.49 0.12
C SER A 89 26.58 5.53 -0.48
N ARG A 90 26.45 5.31 -1.79
CA ARG A 90 25.14 5.15 -2.45
C ARG A 90 24.34 3.96 -1.87
N ALA A 91 25.05 2.93 -1.40
CA ALA A 91 24.46 1.80 -0.69
C ALA A 91 23.84 2.22 0.65
N ALA A 92 24.50 3.10 1.41
CA ALA A 92 23.96 3.61 2.66
C ALA A 92 22.62 4.35 2.47
N GLY A 93 22.50 5.17 1.40
CA GLY A 93 21.23 5.85 1.07
C GLY A 93 20.09 4.89 0.72
N VAL A 94 20.37 3.78 0.03
CA VAL A 94 19.36 2.74 -0.25
C VAL A 94 18.95 2.03 1.05
N ILE A 95 19.89 1.75 1.95
CA ILE A 95 19.55 1.12 3.23
C ILE A 95 18.74 2.09 4.11
N GLU A 96 19.05 3.39 4.10
CA GLU A 96 18.23 4.43 4.77
C GLU A 96 16.78 4.39 4.26
N MET A 97 16.57 4.36 2.94
CA MET A 97 15.24 4.22 2.35
C MET A 97 14.52 2.92 2.75
N LEU A 98 15.24 1.80 2.87
CA LEU A 98 14.66 0.51 3.27
C LEU A 98 14.23 0.51 4.74
N LEU A 99 15.03 1.08 5.64
CA LEU A 99 14.64 1.21 7.06
C LEU A 99 13.42 2.13 7.22
N GLU A 100 13.40 3.26 6.51
CA GLU A 100 12.23 4.14 6.51
C GLU A 100 10.98 3.43 5.97
N HIS A 101 11.13 2.61 4.93
CA HIS A 101 10.06 1.78 4.39
C HIS A 101 9.49 0.82 5.43
N GLU A 102 10.34 0.14 6.20
CA GLU A 102 9.88 -0.74 7.29
C GLU A 102 9.08 0.01 8.36
N ASP A 103 9.55 1.19 8.77
CA ASP A 103 8.85 2.01 9.76
C ASP A 103 7.49 2.50 9.23
N ASN A 104 7.43 2.93 7.97
CA ASN A 104 6.19 3.35 7.32
C ASN A 104 5.22 2.17 7.12
N TYR A 105 5.73 1.00 6.76
CA TYR A 105 4.94 -0.22 6.68
C TYR A 105 4.38 -0.61 8.05
N ARG A 106 5.16 -0.50 9.13
CA ARG A 106 4.70 -0.77 10.50
C ARG A 106 3.56 0.17 10.91
N LYS A 107 3.69 1.48 10.65
CA LYS A 107 2.62 2.47 10.90
C LYS A 107 1.35 2.14 10.11
N THR A 108 1.51 1.75 8.85
CA THR A 108 0.42 1.32 7.98
C THR A 108 -0.29 0.10 8.54
N GLN A 109 0.45 -0.93 8.97
CA GLN A 109 -0.11 -2.12 9.59
C GLN A 109 -0.83 -1.81 10.91
N GLN A 110 -0.31 -0.87 11.71
CA GLN A 110 -0.96 -0.41 12.93
C GLN A 110 -2.30 0.24 12.64
N PHE A 111 -2.37 1.12 11.63
CA PHE A 111 -3.62 1.73 11.19
C PHE A 111 -4.62 0.70 10.65
N LEU A 112 -4.17 -0.25 9.82
CA LEU A 112 -5.01 -1.33 9.29
C LEU A 112 -5.52 -2.26 10.40
N SER A 113 -4.76 -2.45 11.48
CA SER A 113 -5.17 -3.32 12.59
C SER A 113 -6.05 -2.60 13.61
N ASN A 114 -5.89 -1.29 13.77
CA ASN A 114 -6.64 -0.45 14.69
C ASN A 114 -7.09 0.85 13.99
N PRO A 115 -8.00 0.76 13.01
CA PRO A 115 -8.51 1.96 12.35
C PRO A 115 -9.39 2.77 13.32
N PRO A 116 -9.58 4.07 13.04
CA PRO A 116 -10.61 4.87 13.69
C PRO A 116 -12.00 4.22 13.57
N ASP A 117 -12.86 4.45 14.57
CA ASP A 117 -14.22 3.86 14.62
C ASP A 117 -15.13 4.31 13.45
N ASP A 118 -14.79 5.42 12.80
CA ASP A 118 -15.57 6.01 11.71
C ASP A 118 -15.17 5.53 10.31
N VAL A 119 -14.23 4.58 10.19
CA VAL A 119 -13.82 4.00 8.91
C VAL A 119 -13.90 2.46 8.92
N THR A 120 -14.50 1.91 7.87
CA THR A 120 -14.51 0.48 7.60
C THR A 120 -13.49 0.16 6.51
N ILE A 121 -12.52 -0.67 6.86
CA ILE A 121 -11.46 -1.12 5.94
C ILE A 121 -11.66 -2.60 5.62
N TYR A 122 -11.64 -2.92 4.32
CA TYR A 122 -11.68 -4.28 3.81
C TYR A 122 -10.33 -4.61 3.19
N GLU A 123 -9.68 -5.67 3.64
CA GLU A 123 -8.40 -6.10 3.10
C GLU A 123 -8.59 -7.32 2.18
N ILE A 124 -8.22 -7.18 0.90
CA ILE A 124 -8.04 -8.29 -0.03
C ILE A 124 -6.55 -8.58 -0.11
N HIS A 125 -6.13 -9.78 0.26
CA HIS A 125 -4.74 -10.19 0.21
C HIS A 125 -4.60 -11.66 -0.20
N PRO A 126 -3.45 -12.08 -0.74
CA PRO A 126 -3.22 -13.50 -0.97
C PRO A 126 -2.93 -14.21 0.36
N GLN A 127 -3.36 -15.47 0.50
CA GLN A 127 -3.06 -16.28 1.69
C GLN A 127 -1.61 -16.78 1.72
N LYS A 128 -0.95 -16.82 0.57
CA LYS A 128 0.45 -17.24 0.38
C LYS A 128 1.15 -16.19 -0.49
N PRO A 129 2.49 -16.06 -0.40
CA PRO A 129 3.22 -15.18 -1.31
C PRO A 129 2.87 -15.48 -2.78
N LEU A 130 2.75 -14.40 -3.56
CA LEU A 130 2.57 -14.49 -5.01
C LEU A 130 3.73 -15.26 -5.64
N VAL A 131 3.46 -15.98 -6.73
CA VAL A 131 4.54 -16.69 -7.43
C VAL A 131 5.42 -15.72 -8.19
N SER A 132 4.83 -14.67 -8.77
CA SER A 132 5.53 -13.61 -9.48
C SER A 132 6.50 -12.85 -8.57
N LYS A 133 7.58 -12.42 -9.20
CA LYS A 133 8.69 -11.67 -8.62
C LYS A 133 8.69 -10.24 -9.16
N LEU A 134 9.33 -9.35 -8.43
CA LEU A 134 9.58 -7.97 -8.87
C LEU A 134 10.32 -7.90 -10.22
N ILE A 135 11.23 -8.84 -10.47
CA ILE A 135 12.05 -8.90 -11.69
C ILE A 135 12.12 -10.35 -12.17
N GLY A 136 11.98 -10.55 -13.48
CA GLY A 136 12.21 -11.85 -14.11
C GLY A 136 11.08 -12.87 -13.94
N SER A 137 9.85 -12.39 -13.72
CA SER A 137 8.66 -13.24 -13.80
C SER A 137 8.41 -13.68 -15.23
N ASP A 138 8.12 -14.96 -15.45
CA ASP A 138 7.57 -15.41 -16.72
C ASP A 138 6.06 -15.14 -16.79
N ILE A 139 5.52 -15.27 -18.01
CA ILE A 139 4.10 -15.00 -18.26
C ILE A 139 3.16 -15.97 -17.52
N SER A 140 3.59 -17.21 -17.27
CA SER A 140 2.79 -18.20 -16.56
C SER A 140 2.64 -17.84 -15.09
N MET A 141 3.71 -17.35 -14.46
CA MET A 141 3.69 -16.83 -13.09
C MET A 141 2.75 -15.62 -12.98
N LEU A 142 2.85 -14.67 -13.90
CA LEU A 142 1.97 -13.49 -13.94
C LEU A 142 0.49 -13.88 -14.13
N ASN A 143 0.20 -14.80 -15.05
CA ASN A 143 -1.16 -15.28 -15.28
C ASN A 143 -1.73 -16.00 -14.05
N THR A 144 -0.89 -16.76 -13.34
CA THR A 144 -1.28 -17.46 -12.11
C THR A 144 -1.76 -16.47 -11.05
N ASP A 145 -0.95 -15.43 -10.76
CA ASP A 145 -1.31 -14.43 -9.76
C ASP A 145 -2.44 -13.51 -10.22
N TYR A 146 -2.54 -13.22 -11.52
CA TYR A 146 -3.68 -12.50 -12.10
C TYR A 146 -4.99 -13.26 -11.87
N HIS A 147 -5.01 -14.58 -12.15
CA HIS A 147 -6.19 -15.40 -11.93
C HIS A 147 -6.55 -15.51 -10.45
N LEU A 148 -5.54 -15.63 -9.56
CA LEU A 148 -5.76 -15.56 -8.12
C LEU A 148 -6.45 -14.25 -7.74
N GLY A 149 -5.89 -13.10 -8.15
CA GLY A 149 -6.47 -11.78 -7.85
C GLY A 149 -7.89 -11.62 -8.39
N TYR A 150 -8.14 -12.07 -9.63
CA TYR A 150 -9.48 -12.07 -10.23
C TYR A 150 -10.48 -12.89 -9.42
N GLN A 151 -10.12 -14.12 -9.04
CA GLN A 151 -10.98 -15.00 -8.24
C GLN A 151 -11.27 -14.40 -6.86
N THR A 152 -10.27 -13.84 -6.20
CA THR A 152 -10.44 -13.19 -4.89
C THR A 152 -11.34 -11.96 -4.99
N GLY A 153 -11.19 -11.14 -6.04
CA GLY A 153 -12.08 -10.01 -6.30
C GLY A 153 -13.53 -10.43 -6.55
N VAL A 154 -13.74 -11.47 -7.37
CA VAL A 154 -15.08 -12.05 -7.61
C VAL A 154 -15.69 -12.59 -6.31
N TYR A 155 -14.90 -13.26 -5.47
CA TYR A 155 -15.35 -13.73 -4.17
C TYR A 155 -15.78 -12.56 -3.27
N PHE A 156 -14.93 -11.54 -3.14
CA PHE A 156 -15.21 -10.33 -2.36
C PHE A 156 -16.52 -9.64 -2.79
N LEU A 157 -16.73 -9.45 -4.10
CA LEU A 157 -17.95 -8.83 -4.61
C LEU A 157 -19.20 -9.65 -4.27
N ASN A 158 -19.09 -10.98 -4.29
CA ASN A 158 -20.20 -11.89 -4.02
C ASN A 158 -20.54 -12.08 -2.54
N THR A 159 -19.59 -11.81 -1.64
CA THR A 159 -19.75 -11.92 -0.19
C THR A 159 -19.97 -10.55 0.46
N MET A 160 -19.00 -9.64 0.32
CA MET A 160 -19.00 -8.34 1.00
C MET A 160 -19.66 -7.24 0.16
N GLY A 161 -19.43 -7.24 -1.15
CA GLY A 161 -19.94 -6.21 -2.07
C GLY A 161 -21.47 -6.10 -2.09
N LYS A 162 -22.19 -7.20 -1.83
CA LYS A 162 -23.67 -7.18 -1.73
C LYS A 162 -24.18 -6.42 -0.51
N HIS A 163 -23.46 -6.48 0.61
CA HIS A 163 -23.82 -5.76 1.83
C HIS A 163 -23.47 -4.28 1.77
N MET A 164 -22.47 -3.92 0.96
CA MET A 164 -22.10 -2.54 0.67
C MET A 164 -23.23 -1.78 -0.06
N HIS A 165 -23.84 -2.39 -1.08
CA HIS A 165 -24.87 -1.73 -1.90
C HIS A 165 -26.10 -1.26 -1.10
N HIS A 166 -26.46 -1.96 -0.01
CA HIS A 166 -27.57 -1.55 0.87
C HIS A 166 -27.22 -0.40 1.83
N GLN A 167 -25.94 -0.20 2.17
CA GLN A 167 -25.52 0.90 3.05
C GLN A 167 -25.37 2.22 2.29
N PHE A 168 -25.07 2.19 0.99
CA PHE A 168 -24.87 3.40 0.17
C PHE A 168 -26.17 4.02 -0.39
N ASP A 169 -27.31 3.31 -0.33
CA ASP A 169 -28.61 3.77 -0.85
C ASP A 169 -29.53 4.41 0.21
N GLN A 170 -29.12 4.45 1.48
CA GLN A 170 -29.90 5.08 2.54
C GLN A 170 -29.37 6.51 2.79
N PRO A 171 -30.17 7.58 2.55
CA PRO A 171 -29.76 8.91 2.93
C PRO A 171 -29.61 8.98 4.45
N ALA A 172 -28.53 9.60 4.92
CA ALA A 172 -28.22 9.77 6.33
C ALA A 172 -29.39 10.44 7.07
N ALA A 173 -30.21 9.65 7.77
CA ALA A 173 -31.27 10.11 8.64
C ALA A 173 -31.16 9.39 9.99
N ASN A 174 -30.82 10.18 11.01
CA ASN A 174 -30.94 9.99 12.46
C ASN A 174 -31.05 8.57 13.06
N ASP A 175 -30.03 8.24 13.86
CA ASP A 175 -30.11 7.60 15.20
C ASP A 175 -31.24 6.60 15.45
N GLN A 176 -30.91 5.29 15.41
CA GLN A 176 -30.76 4.45 16.61
C GLN A 176 -30.53 2.97 16.24
N LEU A 177 -29.44 2.43 16.81
CA LEU A 177 -29.15 1.01 17.05
C LEU A 177 -29.29 0.01 15.89
N ASN A 178 -28.14 -0.40 15.35
CA ASN A 178 -27.70 -1.77 15.64
C ASN A 178 -26.18 -1.89 15.56
N CYS A 179 -25.60 -2.23 16.71
CA CYS A 179 -24.21 -2.57 16.86
C CYS A 179 -23.89 -3.77 15.96
N ILE A 180 -22.99 -3.58 15.01
CA ILE A 180 -22.07 -4.65 14.66
C ILE A 180 -20.67 -4.08 14.87
N PRO A 181 -19.91 -4.55 15.87
CA PRO A 181 -18.48 -4.29 15.91
C PRO A 181 -17.86 -5.13 14.80
N MET A 182 -17.89 -4.64 13.55
CA MET A 182 -17.15 -5.27 12.46
C MET A 182 -15.70 -4.79 12.56
N ALA A 183 -14.96 -5.47 13.44
CA ALA A 183 -13.52 -5.52 13.35
C ALA A 183 -13.11 -5.83 11.90
N ASN A 184 -12.03 -5.18 11.44
CA ASN A 184 -11.34 -5.37 10.16
C ASN A 184 -11.63 -6.74 9.52
N VAL A 185 -12.45 -6.75 8.46
CA VAL A 185 -12.76 -8.00 7.76
C VAL A 185 -11.62 -8.30 6.80
N ARG A 186 -10.88 -9.36 7.13
CA ARG A 186 -9.72 -9.88 6.40
C ARG A 186 -10.15 -11.13 5.64
N LEU A 187 -9.88 -11.17 4.33
CA LEU A 187 -10.26 -12.27 3.43
C LEU A 187 -9.03 -12.89 2.75
#